data_AF-E0RUY8-F1
#
_entry.id   AF-E0RUY8-F1
#
_cell.length_a   1.000
_cell.length_b   1.000
_cell.length_c   1.000
_cell.angle_alpha   90.00
_cell.angle_beta   90.00
_cell.angle_gamma   90.00
#
_symmetry.space_group_name_H-M   'P 1'
#
loop_
_entity.id
_entity.type
_entity.pdbx_description
1 polymer ?
#
loop_
_entity_poly.entity_id
_entity_poly.type
_entity_poly.pdbx_seq_one_letter_code
_entity_poly.pdbx_strand_id
1 'polypeptide(L)'
;MTTITITKTSDDRYKIIECSGHAGFAEYGEDIVCAAVSVLSINLINSLDQFTEDKISIEQDEDLGLIRLRFDDDPSHDADLFVKSFELGVDSIFRQYGKKFLNIKFRRE
;
A
#
# COMPACT_ATOMS: atom_id res chain seq x y z
N MET A 1 11.49 9.45 1.21
CA MET A 1 11.55 8.10 0.61
C MET A 1 10.34 7.32 1.07
N THR A 2 9.50 6.90 0.13
CA THR A 2 8.29 6.14 0.44
C THR A 2 8.62 4.67 0.65
N THR A 3 8.00 4.05 1.66
CA THR A 3 8.11 2.60 1.90
C THR A 3 6.73 1.96 1.87
N ILE A 4 6.57 0.95 1.01
CA ILE A 4 5.44 0.02 1.05
C ILE A 4 5.87 -1.23 1.80
N THR A 5 5.11 -1.60 2.83
CA THR A 5 5.27 -2.87 3.55
C THR A 5 4.02 -3.71 3.36
N ILE A 6 4.20 -4.92 2.83
CA ILE A 6 3.15 -5.92 2.66
C ILE A 6 3.42 -7.05 3.65
N THR A 7 2.50 -7.26 4.58
CA THR A 7 2.54 -8.35 5.55
C THR A 7 1.53 -9.41 5.15
N LYS A 8 2.01 -10.65 5.01
CA LYS A 8 1.19 -11.83 4.79
C LYS A 8 1.21 -12.75 6.01
N THR A 9 0.15 -13.51 6.21
CA THR A 9 0.13 -14.61 7.17
C THR A 9 1.10 -15.71 6.76
N SER A 10 1.31 -16.70 7.64
CA SER A 10 2.11 -17.89 7.33
C SER A 10 1.53 -18.71 6.16
N ASP A 11 0.21 -18.64 5.94
CA ASP A 11 -0.51 -19.31 4.85
C ASP A 11 -0.58 -18.48 3.54
N ASP A 12 0.26 -17.44 3.42
CA ASP A 12 0.35 -16.56 2.25
C ASP A 12 -0.87 -15.67 1.95
N ARG A 13 -1.71 -15.42 2.96
CA ARG A 13 -2.86 -14.53 2.87
C ARG A 13 -2.45 -13.10 3.21
N TYR A 14 -2.96 -12.10 2.50
CA TYR A 14 -2.69 -10.70 2.85
C TYR A 14 -3.29 -10.34 4.20
N LYS A 15 -2.53 -9.64 5.04
CA LYS A 15 -2.99 -9.20 6.37
C LYS A 15 -2.87 -7.70 6.58
N ILE A 16 -1.74 -7.11 6.21
CA ILE A 16 -1.49 -5.67 6.40
C ILE A 16 -0.80 -5.09 5.18
N ILE A 17 -1.31 -3.96 4.68
CA ILE A 17 -0.67 -3.12 3.67
C ILE A 17 -0.37 -1.77 4.32
N GLU A 18 0.88 -1.33 4.26
CA GLU A 18 1.33 -0.09 4.89
C GLU A 18 2.12 0.76 3.91
N CYS A 19 1.73 2.02 3.78
CA CYS A 19 2.50 3.08 3.11
C CYS A 19 3.01 4.06 4.16
N SER A 20 4.33 4.28 4.21
CA SER A 20 4.96 5.25 5.12
C SER A 20 5.91 6.18 4.37
N GLY A 21 6.08 7.42 4.88
CA GLY A 21 6.99 8.40 4.31
C GLY A 21 6.53 8.99 2.98
N HIS A 22 5.20 9.13 2.80
CA HIS A 22 4.59 9.83 1.67
C HIS A 22 4.16 11.27 2.00
N ALA A 23 4.34 11.73 3.26
CA ALA A 23 4.09 13.11 3.67
C ALA A 23 5.40 13.90 3.78
N GLY A 24 5.31 15.20 3.48
CA GLY A 24 6.42 16.14 3.41
C GLY A 24 6.74 16.57 1.97
N PHE A 25 7.13 17.84 1.80
CA PHE A 25 7.65 18.35 0.53
C PHE A 25 9.01 17.71 0.28
N ALA A 26 9.15 16.97 -0.82
CA ALA A 26 10.41 16.34 -1.20
C ALA A 26 11.07 17.07 -2.37
N GLU A 27 12.31 16.73 -2.68
CA GLU A 27 13.01 17.30 -3.85
C GLU A 27 12.32 16.88 -5.16
N TYR A 28 12.54 17.66 -6.22
CA TYR A 28 11.93 17.45 -7.55
C TYR A 28 12.08 15.99 -8.03
N GLY A 29 10.94 15.33 -8.28
CA GLY A 29 10.85 13.94 -8.76
C GLY A 29 10.46 12.93 -7.67
N GLU A 30 10.77 13.19 -6.40
CA GLU A 30 10.28 12.37 -5.27
C GLU A 30 8.77 12.60 -5.06
N ASP A 31 8.32 13.84 -5.21
CA ASP A 31 6.90 14.21 -5.12
C ASP A 31 6.00 13.43 -6.10
N ILE A 32 6.51 13.11 -7.31
CA ILE A 32 5.74 12.36 -8.33
C ILE A 32 5.55 10.91 -7.89
N VAL A 33 6.57 10.28 -7.30
CA VAL A 33 6.49 8.91 -6.79
C VAL A 33 5.58 8.86 -5.56
N CYS A 34 5.70 9.81 -4.64
CA CYS A 34 4.81 9.93 -3.48
C CYS A 34 3.34 10.07 -3.91
N ALA A 35 3.05 10.94 -4.89
CA ALA A 35 1.71 11.13 -5.42
C ALA A 35 1.16 9.85 -6.07
N ALA A 36 1.96 9.17 -6.89
CA ALA A 36 1.55 7.92 -7.54
C ALA A 36 1.24 6.81 -6.52
N VAL A 37 2.08 6.65 -5.49
CA VAL A 37 1.87 5.67 -4.42
C VAL A 37 0.65 6.04 -3.57
N SER A 38 0.42 7.33 -3.31
CA SER A 38 -0.75 7.81 -2.57
C SER A 38 -2.04 7.48 -3.32
N VAL A 39 -2.09 7.74 -4.63
CA VAL A 39 -3.25 7.40 -5.47
C VAL A 39 -3.52 5.90 -5.45
N LEU A 40 -2.49 5.06 -5.59
CA LEU A 40 -2.67 3.60 -5.53
C LEU A 40 -3.17 3.14 -4.16
N SER A 41 -2.63 3.70 -3.07
CA SER A 41 -3.00 3.31 -1.70
C SER A 41 -4.44 3.71 -1.37
N ILE A 42 -4.82 4.94 -1.72
CA ILE A 42 -6.19 5.45 -1.53
C ILE A 42 -7.16 4.69 -2.43
N ASN A 43 -6.79 4.40 -3.68
CA ASN A 43 -7.64 3.63 -4.58
C ASN A 43 -7.84 2.18 -4.11
N LEU A 44 -6.82 1.53 -3.52
CA LEU A 44 -6.98 0.22 -2.90
C LEU A 44 -8.04 0.28 -1.78
N ILE A 45 -7.91 1.23 -0.87
CA ILE A 45 -8.87 1.43 0.23
C ILE A 45 -10.28 1.64 -0.31
N ASN A 46 -10.46 2.56 -1.25
CA ASN A 46 -11.77 2.86 -1.83
C ASN A 46 -12.35 1.66 -2.59
N SER A 47 -11.51 0.88 -3.26
CA SER A 47 -11.97 -0.30 -4.01
C SER A 47 -12.43 -1.42 -3.09
N LEU A 48 -11.72 -1.63 -1.97
CA LEU A 48 -12.14 -2.57 -0.94
C LEU A 48 -13.47 -2.14 -0.31
N ASP A 49 -13.60 -0.86 0.07
CA ASP A 49 -14.82 -0.31 0.67
C ASP A 49 -16.04 -0.36 -0.27
N GLN A 50 -15.85 -0.07 -1.56
CA GLN A 50 -16.96 0.06 -2.51
C GLN A 50 -17.33 -1.24 -3.23
N PHE A 51 -16.38 -2.17 -3.38
CA PHE A 51 -16.56 -3.35 -4.22
C PHE A 51 -16.41 -4.68 -3.50
N THR A 52 -16.19 -4.67 -2.18
CA THR A 52 -16.15 -5.90 -1.38
C THR A 52 -16.89 -5.74 -0.06
N GLU A 53 -17.16 -6.86 0.61
CA GLU A 53 -17.76 -6.91 1.96
C GLU A 53 -16.69 -7.19 3.03
N ASP A 54 -15.41 -7.04 2.67
CA ASP A 54 -14.28 -7.33 3.55
C ASP A 54 -14.17 -6.31 4.66
N LYS A 55 -14.04 -6.80 5.89
CA LYS A 55 -13.83 -5.93 7.05
C LYS A 55 -12.36 -5.52 7.12
N ILE A 56 -12.14 -4.23 6.98
CA ILE A 56 -10.81 -3.62 7.04
C ILE A 56 -10.76 -2.54 8.12
N SER A 57 -9.63 -2.47 8.79
CA SER A 57 -9.27 -1.40 9.71
C SER A 57 -8.24 -0.50 9.04
N ILE A 58 -8.46 0.82 9.10
CA ILE A 58 -7.58 1.82 8.49
C ILE A 58 -7.02 2.74 9.57
N GLU A 59 -5.71 2.91 9.57
CA GLU A 59 -4.97 3.85 10.41
C GLU A 59 -4.25 4.86 9.49
N GLN A 60 -4.45 6.15 9.75
CA GLN A 60 -3.83 7.23 9.00
C GLN A 60 -3.18 8.23 9.97
N ASP A 61 -1.97 8.65 9.64
CA ASP A 61 -1.24 9.70 10.36
C ASP A 61 -0.58 10.61 9.31
N GLU A 62 -1.13 11.80 9.12
CA GLU A 62 -0.66 12.76 8.12
C GLU A 62 0.73 13.32 8.47
N ASP A 63 1.02 13.54 9.76
CA ASP A 63 2.31 14.07 10.21
C ASP A 63 3.44 13.07 9.96
N LEU A 64 3.15 11.77 10.07
CA LEU A 64 4.09 10.68 9.77
C LEU A 64 4.04 10.21 8.32
N GLY A 65 3.07 10.69 7.53
CA GLY A 65 2.79 10.19 6.20
C GLY A 65 2.58 8.68 6.21
N LEU A 66 1.68 8.22 7.08
CA LEU A 66 1.36 6.81 7.28
C LEU A 66 -0.09 6.55 6.82
N ILE A 67 -0.25 5.52 5.99
CA ILE A 67 -1.54 4.88 5.72
C ILE A 67 -1.32 3.38 5.95
N ARG A 68 -2.07 2.79 6.87
CA ARG A 68 -2.03 1.35 7.14
C ARG A 68 -3.43 0.77 7.03
N LEU A 69 -3.57 -0.19 6.15
CA LEU A 69 -4.75 -1.04 6.00
C LEU A 69 -4.47 -2.41 6.63
N ARG A 70 -5.41 -2.90 7.43
CA ARG A 70 -5.39 -4.23 8.02
C ARG A 70 -6.69 -4.95 7.70
N PHE A 71 -6.61 -6.19 7.24
CA PHE A 71 -7.77 -7.06 7.15
C PHE A 71 -8.09 -7.65 8.52
N ASP A 72 -9.34 -7.56 8.95
CA ASP A 72 -9.80 -8.16 10.21
C ASP A 72 -9.81 -9.69 10.09
N ASP A 73 -10.37 -10.17 8.97
CA ASP A 73 -10.43 -11.58 8.57
C ASP A 73 -9.51 -11.86 7.36
N ASP A 74 -9.58 -13.07 6.81
CA ASP A 74 -8.90 -13.41 5.56
C ASP A 74 -9.55 -12.69 4.37
N PRO A 75 -8.77 -12.07 3.47
CA PRO A 75 -9.33 -11.32 2.34
C PRO A 75 -10.10 -12.25 1.39
N SER A 76 -11.25 -11.77 0.93
CA SER A 76 -12.03 -12.39 -0.13
C SER A 76 -11.23 -12.47 -1.44
N HIS A 77 -11.78 -13.19 -2.42
CA HIS A 77 -11.18 -13.27 -3.75
C HIS A 77 -10.98 -11.88 -4.39
N ASP A 78 -11.99 -11.02 -4.30
CA ASP A 78 -11.97 -9.71 -4.96
C ASP A 78 -11.05 -8.74 -4.21
N ALA A 79 -11.03 -8.80 -2.87
CA ALA A 79 -10.04 -8.06 -2.08
C ALA A 79 -8.60 -8.48 -2.41
N ASP A 80 -8.35 -9.78 -2.51
CA ASP A 80 -7.05 -10.32 -2.90
C ASP A 80 -6.64 -9.85 -4.31
N LEU A 81 -7.59 -9.77 -5.25
CA LEU A 81 -7.36 -9.23 -6.58
C LEU A 81 -7.00 -7.73 -6.55
N PHE A 82 -7.70 -6.92 -5.75
CA PHE A 82 -7.35 -5.50 -5.59
C PHE A 82 -5.96 -5.31 -4.97
N VAL A 83 -5.60 -6.11 -3.97
CA VAL A 83 -4.25 -6.07 -3.38
C VAL A 83 -3.19 -6.46 -4.41
N LYS A 84 -3.42 -7.53 -5.20
CA LYS A 84 -2.51 -7.92 -6.30
C LYS A 84 -2.38 -6.82 -7.36
N SER A 85 -3.47 -6.12 -7.68
CA SER A 85 -3.46 -4.98 -8.61
C SER A 85 -2.63 -3.81 -8.04
N PHE A 86 -2.79 -3.52 -6.75
CA PHE A 86 -1.97 -2.53 -6.04
C PHE A 86 -0.48 -2.91 -6.07
N GLU A 87 -0.14 -4.15 -5.74
CA GLU A 87 1.25 -4.65 -5.78
C GLU A 87 1.86 -4.49 -7.17
N LEU A 88 1.11 -4.84 -8.23
CA LEU A 88 1.55 -4.66 -9.61
C LEU A 88 1.86 -3.18 -9.92
N GLY A 89 1.01 -2.26 -9.47
CA GLY A 89 1.21 -0.82 -9.64
C GLY A 89 2.46 -0.32 -8.91
N VAL A 90 2.64 -0.72 -7.65
CA VAL A 90 3.80 -0.35 -6.83
C VAL A 90 5.10 -0.92 -7.42
N ASP A 91 5.11 -2.19 -7.86
CA ASP A 91 6.26 -2.81 -8.52
C ASP A 91 6.61 -2.11 -9.83
N SER A 92 5.61 -1.68 -10.60
CA SER A 92 5.81 -0.91 -11.84
C SER A 92 6.50 0.43 -11.57
N ILE A 93 6.04 1.17 -10.55
CA ILE A 93 6.70 2.42 -10.11
C ILE A 93 8.13 2.13 -9.64
N PHE A 94 8.32 1.09 -8.84
CA PHE A 94 9.63 0.70 -8.33
C PHE A 94 10.61 0.37 -9.46
N ARG A 95 10.19 -0.36 -10.49
CA ARG A 95 11.03 -0.67 -11.65
C ARG A 95 11.41 0.57 -12.45
N GLN A 96 10.52 1.56 -12.53
CA GLN A 96 10.75 2.78 -13.29
C GLN A 96 11.66 3.78 -12.55
N TYR A 97 11.47 3.97 -11.25
CA TYR A 97 12.16 5.01 -10.48
C TYR A 97 13.26 4.48 -9.54
N GLY A 98 13.20 3.19 -9.19
CA GLY A 98 14.22 2.50 -8.41
C GLY A 98 14.20 2.79 -6.90
N LYS A 99 15.12 2.12 -6.20
CA LYS A 99 15.28 2.14 -4.73
C LYS A 99 15.56 3.51 -4.12
N LYS A 100 15.93 4.50 -4.94
CA LYS A 100 16.19 5.87 -4.46
C LYS A 100 14.92 6.51 -3.90
N PHE A 101 13.75 6.19 -4.48
CA PHE A 101 12.50 6.86 -4.16
C PHE A 101 11.50 5.94 -3.43
N LEU A 102 11.46 4.67 -3.83
CA LEU A 102 10.50 3.69 -3.32
C LEU A 102 11.21 2.44 -2.80
N ASN A 103 10.80 1.98 -1.63
CA ASN A 103 11.21 0.70 -1.06
C ASN A 103 10.00 -0.21 -0.87
N ILE A 104 10.11 -1.49 -1.24
CA ILE A 104 9.06 -2.49 -1.05
C ILE A 104 9.59 -3.55 -0.09
N LYS A 105 8.87 -3.79 1.01
CA LYS A 105 9.21 -4.78 2.03
C LYS A 105 8.11 -5.82 2.12
N PHE A 106 8.50 -7.09 2.18
CA PHE A 106 7.60 -8.19 2.47
C PHE A 106 7.87 -8.71 3.87
N ARG A 107 6.81 -8.94 4.65
CA ARG A 107 6.85 -9.49 6.01
C ARG A 107 5.95 -10.69 6.13
N ARG A 108 6.29 -11.57 7.07
CA ARG A 108 5.45 -12.65 7.55
C ARG A 108 5.02 -12.35 8.97
N GLU A 109 3.77 -12.66 9.27
CA GLU A 109 3.30 -12.85 10.66
C GLU A 109 3.86 -14.15 11.24
#